data_AF-A0A1S2KHA8-F1
#
_entry.id   AF-A0A1S2KHA8-F1
#
_cell.length_a   1.000
_cell.length_b   1.000
_cell.length_c   1.000
_cell.angle_alpha   90.00
_cell.angle_beta   90.00
_cell.angle_gamma   90.00
#
_symmetry.space_group_name_H-M   'P 1'
#
loop_
_entity.id
_entity.type
_entity.pdbx_description
1 polymer ?
#
loop_
_entity_poly.entity_id
_entity_poly.type
_entity_poly.pdbx_seq_one_letter_code
_entity_poly.pdbx_strand_id
1 'polypeptide(L)'
;MVVVAVAVAVVLALSGGDGDGEGSAASSPGDRLGSVSPAGGANDLFLQPPDPPGQNPFTDSTSTKASAPPTPSLPTGATRLATVTGSDPGLYGGTRNVASCDVERQIDFLTADEAKGAAFASVLGITAGEVPAYLRGLTPVQLRLDTRVTNHGYRDGRPYPYQAVLQAGTAVLVDARGEPRVRCACGNPLTAPAELKPGYETQGEAWRGYDQSQVVVVKPAAKPVESFVLVTPDGGRIERHRGDTDANDDERTTKSPGTLSPSPGGSVTTESPRETGCVTVPPGEPTPEGRTPCPPVSPREPPTTTTAPPPGEETPGGGTTTPQPPPGTGNGSAPGDGAVTPGDASPGAS
;
A
#
# COMPACT_ATOMS: atom_id res chain seq x y z
N MET A 1 -47.34 -15.32 -53.64
CA MET A 1 -47.45 -14.14 -54.53
C MET A 1 -48.40 -13.19 -53.84
N VAL A 2 -48.03 -12.02 -53.32
CA VAL A 2 -47.19 -10.93 -53.85
C VAL A 2 -46.56 -10.20 -52.66
N VAL A 3 -45.29 -9.80 -52.81
CA VAL A 3 -44.58 -8.83 -51.96
C VAL A 3 -44.95 -7.43 -52.45
N VAL A 4 -45.27 -6.47 -51.57
CA VAL A 4 -45.00 -5.05 -51.84
C VAL A 4 -44.70 -4.31 -50.52
N ALA A 5 -43.69 -3.46 -50.62
CA ALA A 5 -43.03 -2.72 -49.57
C ALA A 5 -43.44 -1.23 -49.55
N VAL A 6 -43.05 -0.55 -48.46
CA VAL A 6 -42.64 0.88 -48.37
C VAL A 6 -43.73 1.96 -48.44
N ALA A 7 -43.74 2.84 -47.42
CA ALA A 7 -43.59 4.29 -47.60
C ALA A 7 -43.38 5.01 -46.25
N VAL A 8 -42.33 5.83 -46.23
CA VAL A 8 -42.00 6.82 -45.19
C VAL A 8 -42.78 8.11 -45.49
N ALA A 9 -43.25 8.82 -44.46
CA ALA A 9 -43.58 10.24 -44.56
C ALA A 9 -43.30 10.97 -43.23
N VAL A 10 -42.36 11.91 -43.30
CA VAL A 10 -42.04 12.93 -42.30
C VAL A 10 -43.00 14.11 -42.51
N VAL A 11 -43.55 14.67 -41.42
CA VAL A 11 -44.19 15.99 -41.45
C VAL A 11 -43.63 16.83 -40.29
N LEU A 12 -42.93 17.90 -40.66
CA LEU A 12 -42.59 19.02 -39.80
C LEU A 12 -43.86 19.83 -39.50
N ALA A 13 -44.02 20.26 -38.25
CA ALA A 13 -44.87 21.39 -37.89
C ALA A 13 -44.02 22.43 -37.15
N LEU A 14 -43.80 23.57 -37.82
CA LEU A 14 -43.40 24.83 -37.22
C LEU A 14 -44.65 25.52 -36.68
N SER A 15 -44.60 26.08 -35.47
CA SER A 15 -45.51 27.13 -35.02
C SER A 15 -44.80 27.94 -33.93
N GLY A 16 -44.56 29.21 -34.22
CA GLY A 16 -44.07 30.21 -33.27
C GLY A 16 -45.22 30.92 -32.54
N GLY A 17 -44.85 31.77 -31.59
CA GLY A 17 -45.77 32.70 -30.91
C GLY A 17 -45.23 33.21 -29.58
N ASP A 18 -44.65 34.41 -29.62
CA ASP A 18 -44.24 35.25 -28.48
C ASP A 18 -45.40 35.59 -27.51
N GLY A 19 -45.06 35.77 -26.23
CA GLY A 19 -45.95 36.32 -25.20
C GLY A 19 -45.20 36.62 -23.89
N ASP A 20 -44.96 37.90 -23.63
CA ASP A 20 -44.37 38.48 -22.43
C ASP A 20 -45.26 38.35 -21.17
N GLY A 21 -44.65 38.33 -19.98
CA GLY A 21 -45.29 38.83 -18.75
C GLY A 21 -45.08 38.02 -17.47
N GLU A 22 -44.40 38.66 -16.51
CA GLU A 22 -44.12 38.30 -15.11
C GLU A 22 -45.18 37.51 -14.31
N GLY A 23 -44.71 36.60 -13.44
CA GLY A 23 -45.50 36.06 -12.33
C GLY A 23 -44.90 34.80 -11.69
N SER A 24 -44.26 34.99 -10.54
CA SER A 24 -43.66 33.98 -9.66
C SER A 24 -44.36 32.62 -9.58
N ALA A 25 -43.58 31.54 -9.78
CA ALA A 25 -43.87 30.24 -9.20
C ALA A 25 -42.56 29.56 -8.77
N ALA A 26 -42.43 29.36 -7.45
CA ALA A 26 -41.37 28.58 -6.84
C ALA A 26 -41.31 27.19 -7.48
N SER A 27 -40.16 26.83 -8.04
CA SER A 27 -39.85 25.47 -8.47
C SER A 27 -38.69 24.95 -7.63
N SER A 28 -38.98 23.88 -6.89
CA SER A 28 -38.07 23.08 -6.09
C SER A 28 -36.75 22.80 -6.82
N PRO A 29 -35.58 22.81 -6.14
CA PRO A 29 -34.35 22.31 -6.73
C PRO A 29 -34.40 20.78 -6.73
N GLY A 30 -34.96 20.21 -7.80
CA GLY A 30 -34.74 18.83 -8.19
C GLY A 30 -33.35 18.66 -8.78
N ASP A 31 -32.63 17.67 -8.25
CA ASP A 31 -31.60 16.86 -8.91
C ASP A 31 -30.79 17.53 -10.03
N ARG A 32 -29.70 18.19 -9.64
CA ARG A 32 -28.50 18.24 -10.47
C ARG A 32 -27.45 17.34 -9.85
N LEU A 33 -27.66 16.03 -9.94
CA LEU A 33 -26.53 15.11 -10.05
C LEU A 33 -25.85 15.42 -11.38
N GLY A 34 -24.86 16.32 -11.33
CA GLY A 34 -23.87 16.43 -12.39
C GLY A 34 -23.21 15.08 -12.54
N SER A 35 -23.64 14.31 -13.54
CA SER A 35 -22.89 13.17 -14.04
C SER A 35 -21.59 13.69 -14.62
N VAL A 36 -20.56 13.79 -13.78
CA VAL A 36 -19.20 13.98 -14.27
C VAL A 36 -18.81 12.64 -14.90
N SER A 37 -18.84 12.60 -16.22
CA SER A 37 -18.26 11.50 -16.98
C SER A 37 -16.78 11.37 -16.59
N PRO A 38 -16.27 10.19 -16.18
CA PRO A 38 -14.86 10.01 -15.90
C PRO A 38 -14.16 9.74 -17.23
N ALA A 39 -14.08 10.74 -18.09
CA ALA A 39 -13.28 10.70 -19.30
C ALA A 39 -11.90 11.31 -19.02
N GLY A 40 -11.31 10.96 -17.87
CA GLY A 40 -9.90 11.24 -17.65
C GLY A 40 -9.07 10.17 -18.36
N GLY A 41 -8.08 10.59 -19.14
CA GLY A 41 -7.15 9.65 -19.77
C GLY A 41 -6.43 8.82 -18.70
N ALA A 42 -5.92 7.65 -19.06
CA ALA A 42 -5.16 6.78 -18.15
C ALA A 42 -3.88 7.44 -17.54
N ASN A 43 -3.59 8.69 -17.90
CA ASN A 43 -2.44 9.46 -17.43
C ASN A 43 -2.83 10.71 -16.63
N ASP A 44 -4.12 10.96 -16.38
CA ASP A 44 -4.56 12.18 -15.69
C ASP A 44 -4.26 12.15 -14.19
N LEU A 45 -4.05 13.34 -13.63
CA LEU A 45 -3.78 13.56 -12.21
C LEU A 45 -5.04 14.06 -11.50
N PHE A 46 -5.63 13.21 -10.65
CA PHE A 46 -6.85 13.56 -9.93
C PHE A 46 -6.56 14.23 -8.58
N LEU A 47 -7.15 15.40 -8.34
CA LEU A 47 -7.14 16.07 -7.06
C LEU A 47 -8.25 15.50 -6.16
N GLN A 48 -7.87 14.96 -5.01
CA GLN A 48 -8.79 14.30 -4.08
C GLN A 48 -8.85 15.02 -2.73
N PRO A 49 -9.95 15.74 -2.44
CA PRO A 49 -10.17 16.33 -1.11
C PRO A 49 -10.33 15.23 -0.04
N PRO A 50 -10.24 15.56 1.27
CA PRO A 50 -10.18 14.55 2.33
C PRO A 50 -11.41 13.64 2.40
N ASP A 51 -12.61 14.22 2.40
CA ASP A 51 -13.85 13.50 2.72
C ASP A 51 -14.51 12.76 1.54
N PRO A 52 -14.62 13.35 0.33
CA PRO A 52 -15.30 12.68 -0.78
C PRO A 52 -14.59 11.38 -1.18
N PRO A 53 -15.30 10.26 -1.37
CA PRO A 53 -14.67 8.97 -1.71
C PRO A 53 -13.93 9.02 -3.05
N GLY A 54 -14.33 9.90 -3.96
CA GLY A 54 -13.74 9.98 -5.30
C GLY A 54 -14.22 8.84 -6.20
N GLN A 55 -13.37 8.39 -7.12
CA GLN A 55 -13.76 7.46 -8.17
C GLN A 55 -13.69 6.00 -7.69
N ASN A 56 -14.78 5.26 -7.94
CA ASN A 56 -14.86 3.81 -7.82
C ASN A 56 -14.36 3.29 -6.45
N PRO A 57 -15.01 3.66 -5.34
CA PRO A 57 -14.56 3.25 -4.01
C PRO A 57 -14.65 1.74 -3.83
N PHE A 58 -13.65 1.16 -3.15
CA PHE A 58 -13.71 -0.21 -2.66
C PHE A 58 -14.79 -0.33 -1.59
N THR A 59 -14.85 0.60 -0.64
CA THR A 59 -15.77 0.54 0.50
C THR A 59 -16.40 1.89 0.78
N ASP A 60 -17.44 1.90 1.62
CA ASP A 60 -17.86 3.13 2.25
C ASP A 60 -16.72 3.71 3.11
N SER A 61 -16.82 5.00 3.43
CA SER A 61 -15.81 5.69 4.23
C SER A 61 -15.67 5.08 5.63
N THR A 62 -14.43 4.79 5.98
CA THR A 62 -13.97 4.41 7.32
C THR A 62 -13.20 5.54 7.99
N SER A 63 -13.12 6.72 7.36
CA SER A 63 -12.52 7.91 7.97
C SER A 63 -13.34 8.37 9.17
N THR A 64 -12.69 8.62 10.29
CA THR A 64 -13.30 9.33 11.41
C THR A 64 -13.24 10.83 11.14
N LYS A 65 -14.23 11.59 11.64
CA LYS A 65 -14.18 13.04 11.57
C LYS A 65 -13.15 13.54 12.59
N ALA A 66 -11.96 13.88 12.13
CA ALA A 66 -10.93 14.52 12.92
C ALA A 66 -10.67 15.94 12.39
N SER A 67 -10.26 16.85 13.29
CA SER A 67 -9.77 18.16 12.84
C SER A 67 -8.46 17.99 12.09
N ALA A 68 -8.30 18.73 11.00
CA ALA A 68 -7.08 18.68 10.20
C ALA A 68 -5.89 19.21 11.02
N PRO A 69 -4.74 18.51 11.03
CA PRO A 69 -3.52 19.01 11.63
C PRO A 69 -2.96 20.22 10.85
N PRO A 70 -2.17 21.10 11.49
CA PRO A 70 -1.55 22.21 10.80
C PRO A 70 -0.59 21.71 9.71
N THR A 71 -0.65 22.30 8.51
CA THR A 71 0.28 22.00 7.41
C THR A 71 1.67 22.59 7.67
N PRO A 72 2.76 21.81 7.56
CA PRO A 72 4.11 22.35 7.68
C PRO A 72 4.47 23.15 6.43
N SER A 73 5.30 24.19 6.61
CA SER A 73 5.92 24.88 5.47
C SER A 73 7.06 24.05 4.92
N LEU A 74 7.09 23.82 3.61
CA LEU A 74 8.25 23.23 2.94
C LEU A 74 9.28 24.34 2.65
N PRO A 75 10.59 24.06 2.73
CA PRO A 75 11.62 25.02 2.36
C PRO A 75 11.50 25.42 0.88
N THR A 76 11.51 26.72 0.62
CA THR A 76 11.36 27.30 -0.71
C THR A 76 12.61 27.01 -1.56
N GLY A 77 12.44 26.45 -2.77
CA GLY A 77 13.54 26.22 -3.72
C GLY A 77 13.60 24.82 -4.35
N ALA A 78 12.70 23.90 -4.00
CA ALA A 78 12.61 22.61 -4.67
C ALA A 78 11.91 22.75 -6.04
N THR A 79 12.67 22.69 -7.12
CA THR A 79 12.19 22.67 -8.52
C THR A 79 11.68 21.30 -8.98
N ARG A 80 11.53 20.34 -8.06
CA ARG A 80 11.11 18.95 -8.29
C ARG A 80 10.22 18.51 -7.12
N LEU A 81 9.26 17.61 -7.35
CA LEU A 81 8.42 17.01 -6.31
C LEU A 81 9.24 16.70 -5.07
N ALA A 82 8.89 17.36 -3.96
CA ALA A 82 9.58 17.18 -2.70
C ALA A 82 9.40 15.73 -2.21
N THR A 83 10.50 15.05 -1.94
CA THR A 83 10.47 13.69 -1.39
C THR A 83 10.67 13.75 0.11
N VAL A 84 9.76 13.14 0.87
CA VAL A 84 9.85 12.99 2.33
C VAL A 84 9.98 11.51 2.71
N THR A 85 10.58 11.22 3.85
CA THR A 85 10.71 9.84 4.33
C THR A 85 9.53 9.52 5.24
N GLY A 86 8.92 8.34 5.12
CA GLY A 86 7.77 7.93 5.94
C GLY A 86 8.03 7.91 7.45
N SER A 87 9.29 7.90 7.88
CA SER A 87 9.70 8.03 9.28
C SER A 87 9.92 9.47 9.77
N ASP A 88 9.77 10.47 8.90
CA ASP A 88 10.07 11.86 9.25
C ASP A 88 9.14 12.32 10.39
N PRO A 89 9.69 12.73 11.56
CA PRO A 89 8.86 13.12 12.69
C PRO A 89 7.97 14.31 12.33
N GLY A 90 6.68 14.18 12.62
CA GLY A 90 5.67 15.16 12.26
C GLY A 90 5.32 15.17 10.78
N LEU A 91 5.70 14.22 9.95
CA LEU A 91 5.16 14.12 8.59
C LEU A 91 3.63 13.98 8.59
N TYR A 92 3.13 13.19 9.53
CA TYR A 92 1.71 12.94 9.73
C TYR A 92 1.16 13.70 10.92
N GLY A 93 -0.16 13.87 10.92
CA GLY A 93 -0.91 14.32 12.07
C GLY A 93 -1.85 13.24 12.59
N GLY A 94 -2.46 13.53 13.73
CA GLY A 94 -3.39 12.65 14.40
C GLY A 94 -4.05 13.36 15.56
N THR A 95 -5.18 12.84 16.01
CA THR A 95 -5.83 13.30 17.24
C THR A 95 -5.51 12.29 18.32
N ARG A 96 -5.08 12.77 19.49
CA ARG A 96 -4.74 11.91 20.62
C ARG A 96 -5.93 11.01 21.01
N ASN A 97 -5.69 9.71 21.12
CA ASN A 97 -6.68 8.71 21.51
C ASN A 97 -7.87 8.63 20.55
N VAL A 98 -7.66 9.00 19.28
CA VAL A 98 -8.66 8.89 18.22
C VAL A 98 -7.96 8.45 16.94
N ALA A 99 -8.26 7.24 16.49
CA ALA A 99 -7.84 6.74 15.19
C ALA A 99 -8.49 7.57 14.07
N SER A 100 -7.72 7.94 13.05
CA SER A 100 -8.24 8.65 11.87
C SER A 100 -9.05 7.74 10.94
N CYS A 101 -8.89 6.43 11.08
CA CYS A 101 -9.54 5.40 10.28
C CYS A 101 -10.04 4.28 11.19
N ASP A 102 -11.25 3.81 10.94
CA ASP A 102 -11.83 2.62 11.56
C ASP A 102 -11.33 1.36 10.81
N VAL A 103 -10.29 0.74 11.35
CA VAL A 103 -9.63 -0.42 10.71
C VAL A 103 -10.52 -1.65 10.71
N GLU A 104 -11.24 -1.93 11.80
CA GLU A 104 -12.10 -3.11 11.89
C GLU A 104 -13.28 -2.99 10.92
N ARG A 105 -13.88 -1.80 10.79
CA ARG A 105 -14.91 -1.57 9.77
C ARG A 105 -14.39 -1.74 8.34
N GLN A 106 -13.13 -1.36 8.08
CA GLN A 106 -12.50 -1.59 6.77
C GLN A 106 -12.34 -3.09 6.48
N ILE A 107 -11.95 -3.86 7.50
CA ILE A 107 -11.84 -5.33 7.43
C ILE A 107 -13.22 -5.93 7.16
N ASP A 108 -14.26 -5.51 7.89
CA ASP A 108 -15.62 -6.00 7.71
C ASP A 108 -16.11 -5.78 6.28
N PHE A 109 -15.88 -4.59 5.71
CA PHE A 109 -16.26 -4.32 4.32
C PHE A 109 -15.54 -5.22 3.31
N LEU A 110 -14.24 -5.42 3.47
CA LEU A 110 -13.43 -6.20 2.52
C LEU A 110 -13.59 -7.72 2.68
N THR A 111 -14.05 -8.17 3.85
CA THR A 111 -14.37 -9.58 4.10
C THR A 111 -15.81 -9.92 3.72
N ALA A 112 -16.74 -8.97 3.78
CA ALA A 112 -18.12 -9.14 3.34
C ALA A 112 -18.27 -9.25 1.81
N ASP A 113 -17.34 -8.67 1.04
CA ASP A 113 -17.30 -8.76 -0.42
C ASP A 113 -16.01 -9.44 -0.87
N GLU A 114 -16.07 -10.75 -1.11
CA GLU A 114 -14.91 -11.58 -1.48
C GLU A 114 -14.21 -11.07 -2.75
N ALA A 115 -14.96 -10.54 -3.73
CA ALA A 115 -14.40 -10.06 -4.98
C ALA A 115 -13.58 -8.78 -4.76
N LYS A 116 -14.11 -7.85 -3.95
CA LYS A 116 -13.36 -6.66 -3.54
C LYS A 116 -12.20 -6.99 -2.62
N GLY A 117 -12.36 -7.91 -1.67
CA GLY A 117 -11.26 -8.38 -0.82
C GLY A 117 -10.11 -8.97 -1.63
N ALA A 118 -10.40 -9.82 -2.62
CA ALA A 118 -9.41 -10.39 -3.53
C ALA A 118 -8.75 -9.32 -4.43
N ALA A 119 -9.54 -8.39 -4.97
CA ALA A 119 -9.01 -7.29 -5.78
C ALA A 119 -8.10 -6.36 -4.96
N PHE A 120 -8.49 -6.05 -3.72
CA PHE A 120 -7.70 -5.25 -2.78
C PHE A 120 -6.35 -5.93 -2.50
N ALA A 121 -6.41 -7.22 -2.15
CA ALA A 121 -5.23 -8.03 -1.88
C ALA A 121 -4.26 -8.08 -3.07
N SER A 122 -4.80 -8.21 -4.30
CA SER A 122 -4.00 -8.28 -5.53
C SER A 122 -3.15 -7.03 -5.78
N VAL A 123 -3.64 -5.84 -5.41
CA VAL A 123 -2.89 -4.58 -5.56
C VAL A 123 -1.67 -4.55 -4.63
N LEU A 124 -1.81 -5.13 -3.44
CA LEU A 124 -0.80 -5.08 -2.39
C LEU A 124 0.14 -6.29 -2.40
N GLY A 125 -0.09 -7.25 -3.31
CA GLY A 125 0.72 -8.47 -3.43
C GLY A 125 0.55 -9.44 -2.28
N ILE A 126 -0.61 -9.42 -1.62
CA ILE A 126 -0.99 -10.34 -0.54
C ILE A 126 -2.15 -11.24 -0.98
N THR A 127 -2.43 -12.29 -0.21
CA THR A 127 -3.61 -13.12 -0.40
C THR A 127 -4.85 -12.52 0.28
N ALA A 128 -6.05 -12.88 -0.18
CA ALA A 128 -7.30 -12.37 0.40
C ALA A 128 -7.42 -12.71 1.91
N GLY A 129 -6.96 -13.89 2.32
CA GLY A 129 -6.97 -14.30 3.73
C GLY A 129 -6.03 -13.50 4.62
N GLU A 130 -5.02 -12.82 4.05
CA GLU A 130 -4.09 -11.98 4.80
C GLU A 130 -4.61 -10.56 5.02
N VAL A 131 -5.66 -10.12 4.31
CA VAL A 131 -6.20 -8.75 4.39
C VAL A 131 -6.48 -8.29 5.82
N PRO A 132 -7.15 -9.08 6.69
CA PRO A 132 -7.41 -8.65 8.07
C PRO A 132 -6.13 -8.41 8.87
N ALA A 133 -5.16 -9.32 8.79
CA ALA A 133 -3.89 -9.19 9.51
C ALA A 133 -3.04 -8.04 8.94
N TYR A 134 -3.05 -7.86 7.62
CA TYR A 134 -2.36 -6.76 6.95
C TYR A 134 -2.90 -5.41 7.42
N LEU A 135 -4.22 -5.22 7.42
CA LEU A 135 -4.85 -3.96 7.83
C LEU A 135 -4.59 -3.63 9.30
N ARG A 136 -4.61 -4.63 10.19
CA ARG A 136 -4.25 -4.45 11.62
C ARG A 136 -2.78 -4.10 11.84
N GLY A 137 -1.90 -4.41 10.88
CA GLY A 137 -0.50 -4.00 10.91
C GLY A 137 -0.25 -2.55 10.47
N LEU A 138 -1.26 -1.87 9.93
CA LEU A 138 -1.14 -0.48 9.48
C LEU A 138 -1.50 0.50 10.60
N THR A 139 -0.89 1.68 10.55
CA THR A 139 -1.17 2.76 11.52
C THR A 139 -2.12 3.80 10.91
N PRO A 140 -3.23 4.14 11.58
CA PRO A 140 -4.12 5.22 11.15
C PRO A 140 -3.49 6.59 11.44
N VAL A 141 -3.34 7.40 10.39
CA VAL A 141 -2.81 8.77 10.49
C VAL A 141 -3.57 9.75 9.57
N GLN A 142 -3.28 11.04 9.68
CA GLN A 142 -3.75 12.09 8.75
C GLN A 142 -2.56 12.70 8.01
N LEU A 143 -2.69 12.91 6.69
CA LEU A 143 -1.70 13.63 5.91
C LEU A 143 -1.61 15.09 6.35
N ARG A 144 -0.42 15.66 6.49
CA ARG A 144 -0.24 17.10 6.72
C ARG A 144 0.11 17.89 5.46
N LEU A 145 0.52 17.18 4.41
CA LEU A 145 0.95 17.73 3.13
C LEU A 145 0.16 17.07 2.00
N ASP A 146 -0.05 17.82 0.93
CA ASP A 146 -0.63 17.29 -0.30
C ASP A 146 0.29 16.21 -0.85
N THR A 147 -0.22 14.99 -1.01
CA THR A 147 0.61 13.79 -1.23
C THR A 147 0.24 13.07 -2.52
N ARG A 148 1.24 12.77 -3.35
CA ARG A 148 1.07 11.95 -4.56
C ARG A 148 1.00 10.46 -4.24
N VAL A 149 0.03 9.80 -4.86
CA VAL A 149 -0.16 8.35 -4.79
C VAL A 149 -0.64 7.80 -6.13
N THR A 150 -0.50 6.48 -6.32
CA THR A 150 -1.37 5.75 -7.24
C THR A 150 -2.53 5.17 -6.43
N ASN A 151 -3.73 5.68 -6.67
CA ASN A 151 -4.95 5.20 -6.03
C ASN A 151 -5.63 4.15 -6.93
N HIS A 152 -6.14 3.06 -6.35
CA HIS A 152 -6.73 1.95 -7.11
C HIS A 152 -8.22 1.89 -6.79
N GLY A 153 -9.05 2.31 -7.75
CA GLY A 153 -10.51 2.16 -7.64
C GLY A 153 -10.94 0.76 -8.02
N TYR A 154 -12.15 0.35 -7.67
CA TYR A 154 -12.72 -0.95 -8.05
C TYR A 154 -13.81 -0.77 -9.12
N ARG A 155 -13.56 -1.25 -10.34
CA ARG A 155 -14.56 -1.27 -11.42
C ARG A 155 -14.46 -2.56 -12.23
N ASP A 156 -15.59 -3.05 -12.70
CA ASP A 156 -15.68 -4.25 -13.55
C ASP A 156 -14.97 -5.48 -12.97
N GLY A 157 -15.03 -5.65 -11.64
CA GLY A 157 -14.45 -6.79 -10.92
C GLY A 157 -12.94 -6.72 -10.68
N ARG A 158 -12.30 -5.57 -10.92
CA ARG A 158 -10.83 -5.44 -10.89
C ARG A 158 -10.37 -4.10 -10.33
N PRO A 159 -9.16 -4.03 -9.76
CA PRO A 159 -8.54 -2.77 -9.41
C PRO A 159 -8.18 -1.99 -10.68
N TYR A 160 -8.41 -0.68 -10.63
CA TYR A 160 -8.06 0.25 -11.69
C TYR A 160 -7.15 1.36 -11.12
N PRO A 161 -5.86 1.40 -11.50
CA PRO A 161 -4.94 2.41 -11.01
C PRO A 161 -5.20 3.77 -11.69
N TYR A 162 -5.12 4.83 -10.91
CA TYR A 162 -5.10 6.21 -11.39
C TYR A 162 -4.18 7.07 -10.53
N GLN A 163 -3.61 8.11 -11.12
CA GLN A 163 -2.71 9.02 -10.42
C GLN A 163 -3.52 10.05 -9.63
N ALA A 164 -3.15 10.27 -8.37
CA ALA A 164 -3.86 11.20 -7.51
C ALA A 164 -2.92 12.08 -6.68
N VAL A 165 -3.43 13.25 -6.31
CA VAL A 165 -2.95 14.05 -5.17
C VAL A 165 -4.01 13.99 -4.08
N LEU A 166 -3.65 13.47 -2.92
CA LEU A 166 -4.49 13.51 -1.73
C LEU A 166 -4.23 14.82 -1.00
N GLN A 167 -5.28 15.59 -0.73
CA GLN A 167 -5.17 16.83 0.03
C GLN A 167 -4.70 16.57 1.46
N ALA A 168 -3.92 17.50 2.04
CA ALA A 168 -3.67 17.54 3.47
C ALA A 168 -4.99 17.45 4.29
N GLY A 169 -4.96 16.71 5.39
CA GLY A 169 -6.14 16.34 6.18
C GLY A 169 -6.77 15.00 5.77
N THR A 170 -6.37 14.39 4.65
CA THR A 170 -6.86 13.06 4.26
C THR A 170 -6.40 12.00 5.28
N ALA A 171 -7.36 11.21 5.77
CA ALA A 171 -7.09 10.05 6.62
C ALA A 171 -6.60 8.85 5.79
N VAL A 172 -5.49 8.26 6.22
CA VAL A 172 -4.84 7.13 5.56
C VAL A 172 -4.34 6.09 6.57
N LEU A 173 -4.24 4.84 6.14
CA LEU A 173 -3.48 3.81 6.84
C LEU A 173 -2.07 3.74 6.25
N VAL A 174 -1.03 3.86 7.08
CA VAL A 174 0.38 3.77 6.66
C VAL A 174 1.01 2.46 7.12
N ASP A 175 1.94 1.93 6.32
CA ASP A 175 2.66 0.71 6.69
C ASP A 175 3.78 0.95 7.71
N ALA A 176 4.48 -0.13 8.04
CA ALA A 176 5.61 -0.13 8.96
C ALA A 176 6.75 0.83 8.57
N ARG A 177 6.85 1.28 7.32
CA ARG A 177 7.87 2.22 6.83
C ARG A 177 7.29 3.60 6.53
N GLY A 178 6.02 3.82 6.87
CA GLY A 178 5.30 5.07 6.72
C GLY A 178 4.68 5.28 5.33
N GLU A 179 4.69 4.32 4.41
CA GLU A 179 4.06 4.55 3.11
C GLU A 179 2.52 4.51 3.24
N PRO A 180 1.76 5.47 2.67
CA PRO A 180 0.30 5.36 2.61
C PRO A 180 -0.14 4.14 1.80
N ARG A 181 -0.95 3.26 2.40
CA ARG A 181 -1.42 2.00 1.81
C ARG A 181 -2.92 1.94 1.59
N VAL A 182 -3.71 2.71 2.33
CA VAL A 182 -5.17 2.77 2.19
C VAL A 182 -5.65 4.19 2.40
N ARG A 183 -6.57 4.67 1.55
CA ARG A 183 -7.30 5.92 1.78
C ARG A 183 -8.65 5.62 2.42
N CYS A 184 -8.86 6.08 3.64
CA CYS A 184 -9.98 5.68 4.48
C CYS A 184 -11.34 6.22 3.98
N ALA A 185 -11.34 7.32 3.23
CA ALA A 185 -12.56 7.85 2.61
C ALA A 185 -13.20 6.92 1.55
N CYS A 186 -12.43 5.96 0.98
CA CYS A 186 -12.90 5.08 -0.09
C CYS A 186 -12.50 3.60 0.05
N GLY A 187 -11.69 3.26 1.06
CA GLY A 187 -11.13 1.91 1.23
C GLY A 187 -10.15 1.45 0.16
N ASN A 188 -9.80 2.32 -0.78
CA ASN A 188 -8.95 1.97 -1.91
C ASN A 188 -7.51 1.68 -1.46
N PRO A 189 -6.88 0.61 -1.99
CA PRO A 189 -5.47 0.38 -1.79
C PRO A 189 -4.65 1.43 -2.57
N LEU A 190 -3.56 1.86 -1.94
CA LEU A 190 -2.63 2.87 -2.45
C LEU A 190 -1.27 2.22 -2.71
N THR A 191 -0.61 2.67 -3.77
CA THR A 191 0.79 2.36 -4.04
C THR A 191 1.57 3.63 -4.36
N ALA A 192 2.90 3.51 -4.47
CA ALA A 192 3.77 4.61 -4.85
C ALA A 192 3.26 5.27 -6.16
N PRO A 193 3.37 6.60 -6.27
CA PRO A 193 2.95 7.30 -7.48
C PRO A 193 3.78 6.85 -8.69
N ALA A 194 3.11 6.63 -9.81
CA ALA A 194 3.78 6.40 -11.08
C ALA A 194 4.20 7.74 -11.71
N GLU A 195 5.18 7.66 -12.62
CA GLU A 195 5.59 8.82 -13.40
C GLU A 195 4.42 9.31 -14.28
N LEU A 196 4.21 10.63 -14.31
CA LEU A 196 3.23 11.23 -15.22
C LEU A 196 3.84 11.35 -16.60
N LYS A 197 3.07 10.97 -17.61
CA LYS A 197 3.46 11.18 -19.00
C LYS A 197 3.28 12.66 -19.36
N PRO A 198 4.07 13.19 -20.32
CA PRO A 198 3.84 14.52 -20.87
C PRO A 198 2.40 14.69 -21.36
N GLY A 199 1.82 15.87 -21.12
CA GLY A 199 0.45 16.17 -21.54
C GLY A 199 -0.64 15.58 -20.65
N TYR A 200 -0.34 15.18 -19.41
CA TYR A 200 -1.38 14.85 -18.43
C TYR A 200 -2.24 16.08 -18.13
N GLU A 201 -3.50 15.86 -17.82
CA GLU A 201 -4.39 16.90 -17.31
C GLU A 201 -4.64 16.70 -15.81
N THR A 202 -4.76 17.81 -15.09
CA THR A 202 -5.19 17.79 -13.69
C THR A 202 -6.71 17.83 -13.66
N GLN A 203 -7.31 16.84 -12.99
CA GLN A 203 -8.76 16.67 -12.90
C GLN A 203 -9.25 16.91 -11.48
N GLY A 204 -10.44 17.48 -11.35
CA GLY A 204 -11.05 17.85 -10.06
C GLY A 204 -10.81 19.30 -9.66
N GLU A 205 -11.53 19.75 -8.63
CA GLU A 205 -11.41 21.11 -8.12
C GLU A 205 -10.16 21.27 -7.25
N ALA A 206 -9.31 22.23 -7.60
CA ALA A 206 -8.17 22.59 -6.78
C ALA A 206 -8.65 23.32 -5.51
N TRP A 207 -8.27 22.81 -4.34
CA TRP A 207 -8.55 23.49 -3.07
C TRP A 207 -7.72 24.76 -2.94
N ARG A 208 -8.18 25.64 -2.04
CA ARG A 208 -7.42 26.84 -1.66
C ARG A 208 -6.06 26.43 -1.10
N GLY A 209 -4.99 26.96 -1.70
CA GLY A 209 -3.61 26.67 -1.28
C GLY A 209 -3.00 25.43 -1.96
N TYR A 210 -3.73 24.77 -2.87
CA TYR A 210 -3.11 23.78 -3.75
C TYR A 210 -2.01 24.44 -4.57
N ASP A 211 -0.81 23.89 -4.45
CA ASP A 211 0.35 24.25 -5.26
C ASP A 211 1.03 22.96 -5.70
N GLN A 212 1.02 22.71 -7.01
CA GLN A 212 1.59 21.50 -7.58
C GLN A 212 3.09 21.33 -7.22
N SER A 213 3.82 22.43 -7.03
CA SER A 213 5.23 22.40 -6.61
C SER A 213 5.44 21.99 -5.15
N GLN A 214 4.39 22.07 -4.32
CA GLN A 214 4.42 21.73 -2.90
C GLN A 214 3.89 20.31 -2.62
N VAL A 215 3.47 19.58 -3.66
CA VAL A 215 3.03 18.19 -3.52
C VAL A 215 4.23 17.28 -3.25
N VAL A 216 4.10 16.40 -2.25
CA VAL A 216 5.15 15.48 -1.84
C VAL A 216 4.93 14.06 -2.30
N VAL A 217 6.03 13.31 -2.39
CA VAL A 217 6.03 11.85 -2.46
C VAL A 217 6.62 11.32 -1.16
N VAL A 218 5.88 10.43 -0.48
CA VAL A 218 6.40 9.70 0.67
C VAL A 218 7.17 8.49 0.18
N LYS A 219 8.44 8.38 0.57
CA LYS A 219 9.26 7.18 0.37
C LYS A 219 9.30 6.34 1.64
N PRO A 220 9.45 5.00 1.53
CA PRO A 220 9.62 4.15 2.70
C PRO A 220 10.86 4.56 3.48
N ALA A 221 10.73 4.52 4.81
CA ALA A 221 11.88 4.53 5.70
C ALA A 221 12.80 3.32 5.46
N ALA A 222 14.10 3.50 5.67
CA ALA A 222 15.09 2.42 5.51
C ALA A 222 14.88 1.28 6.53
N LYS A 223 14.22 1.56 7.65
CA LYS A 223 13.89 0.60 8.71
C LYS A 223 12.43 0.78 9.13
N PRO A 224 11.80 -0.27 9.69
CA PRO A 224 10.49 -0.15 10.31
C PRO A 224 10.44 0.96 11.39
N VAL A 225 9.41 1.79 11.36
CA VAL A 225 9.13 2.88 12.33
C VAL A 225 8.35 2.36 13.53
N GLU A 226 8.96 2.24 14.71
CA GLU A 226 8.26 1.68 15.88
C GLU A 226 7.10 2.56 16.38
N SER A 227 7.29 3.88 16.32
CA SER A 227 6.27 4.85 16.69
C SER A 227 6.37 6.09 15.79
N PHE A 228 5.23 6.59 15.35
CA PHE A 228 5.11 7.79 14.54
C PHE A 228 4.92 9.00 15.45
N VAL A 229 5.77 10.01 15.30
CA VAL A 229 5.56 11.32 15.94
C VAL A 229 4.52 12.09 15.13
N LEU A 230 3.31 12.20 15.65
CA LEU A 230 2.18 12.87 15.00
C LEU A 230 2.00 14.29 15.55
N VAL A 231 1.63 15.22 14.68
CA VAL A 231 1.21 16.58 15.09
C VAL A 231 -0.31 16.62 15.30
N THR A 232 -0.73 17.11 16.45
CA THR A 232 -2.15 17.27 16.81
C THR A 232 -2.73 18.59 16.27
N PRO A 233 -4.06 18.72 16.16
CA PRO A 233 -4.69 19.94 15.63
C PRO A 233 -4.36 21.22 16.42
N ASP A 234 -4.08 21.10 17.72
CA ASP A 234 -3.63 22.20 18.60
C ASP A 234 -2.12 22.51 18.47
N GLY A 235 -1.41 21.89 17.53
CA GLY A 235 0.03 22.03 17.33
C GLY A 235 0.89 21.25 18.34
N GLY A 236 0.24 20.49 19.22
CA GLY A 236 0.90 19.52 20.11
C GLY A 236 1.48 18.33 19.35
N ARG A 237 2.03 17.38 20.11
CA ARG A 237 2.73 16.21 19.56
C ARG A 237 2.43 14.98 20.39
N ILE A 238 2.18 13.90 19.68
CA ILE A 238 1.96 12.57 20.26
C ILE A 238 2.81 11.53 19.55
N GLU A 239 3.04 10.42 20.22
CA GLU A 239 3.63 9.21 19.66
C GLU A 239 2.52 8.17 19.52
N ARG A 240 2.34 7.65 18.30
CA ARG A 240 1.43 6.54 18.00
C ARG A 240 2.23 5.33 17.57
N HIS A 241 2.06 4.23 18.29
CA HIS A 241 2.75 2.99 17.98
C HIS A 241 2.32 2.42 16.63
N ARG A 242 3.24 1.71 15.98
CA ARG A 242 2.94 0.97 14.76
C ARG A 242 1.80 -0.03 15.01
N GLY A 243 0.80 -0.06 14.13
CA GLY A 243 -0.33 -0.98 14.24
C GLY A 243 -1.29 -0.68 15.39
N ASP A 244 -1.14 0.46 16.07
CA ASP A 244 -2.14 0.94 17.04
C ASP A 244 -3.38 1.45 16.28
N THR A 245 -4.30 0.52 16.00
CA THR A 245 -5.46 0.74 15.12
C THR A 245 -6.58 1.55 15.78
N ASP A 246 -6.67 1.54 17.10
CA ASP A 246 -7.67 2.27 17.87
C ASP A 246 -7.12 3.58 18.48
N ALA A 247 -5.79 3.76 18.44
CA ALA A 247 -5.05 4.90 18.96
C ALA A 247 -5.08 5.06 20.48
N ASN A 248 -5.48 4.03 21.24
CA ASN A 248 -5.73 4.16 22.68
C ASN A 248 -4.47 4.40 23.52
N ASP A 249 -3.28 4.13 22.96
CA ASP A 249 -2.00 4.19 23.64
C ASP A 249 -1.16 5.42 23.23
N ASP A 250 -1.79 6.50 22.74
CA ASP A 250 -1.06 7.70 22.32
C ASP A 250 -0.43 8.46 23.52
N GLU A 251 0.90 8.58 23.48
CA GLU A 251 1.67 9.31 24.48
C GLU A 251 2.02 10.73 24.01
N ARG A 252 1.99 11.72 24.92
CA ARG A 252 2.48 13.06 24.58
C ARG A 252 4.00 13.03 24.49
N THR A 253 4.58 13.65 23.46
CA THR A 253 6.03 13.67 23.26
C THR A 253 6.58 15.09 23.11
N THR A 254 7.83 15.28 23.52
CA THR A 254 8.60 16.51 23.26
C THR A 254 9.54 16.37 22.05
N LYS A 255 9.61 15.18 21.42
CA LYS A 255 10.41 14.97 20.21
C LYS A 255 10.05 16.04 19.18
N SER A 256 11.08 16.69 18.63
CA SER A 256 10.86 17.73 17.63
C SER A 256 10.41 17.11 16.31
N PRO A 257 9.36 17.65 15.66
CA PRO A 257 9.11 17.42 14.26
C PRO A 257 10.42 17.75 13.57
N GLY A 258 10.93 16.81 12.78
CA GLY A 258 12.09 17.10 11.97
C GLY A 258 11.76 18.32 11.10
N THR A 259 12.78 19.10 10.73
CA THR A 259 12.61 19.86 9.49
C THR A 259 12.40 18.82 8.41
N LEU A 260 11.21 18.76 7.82
CA LEU A 260 10.99 17.92 6.64
C LEU A 260 12.04 18.37 5.65
N SER A 261 13.02 17.51 5.40
CA SER A 261 14.17 17.82 4.57
C SER A 261 13.87 17.20 3.21
N PRO A 262 13.17 17.91 2.31
CA PRO A 262 12.92 17.37 0.99
C PRO A 262 14.27 17.15 0.33
N SER A 263 14.67 15.89 0.18
CA SER A 263 15.82 15.58 -0.66
C SER A 263 15.40 15.92 -2.09
N PRO A 264 16.20 16.72 -2.84
CA PRO A 264 16.02 16.82 -4.28
C PRO A 264 16.05 15.38 -4.79
N GLY A 265 14.94 14.91 -5.38
CA GLY A 265 14.84 13.53 -5.84
C GLY A 265 16.09 13.23 -6.66
N GLY A 266 16.91 12.29 -6.20
CA GLY A 266 18.23 12.04 -6.78
C GLY A 266 18.11 11.94 -8.29
N SER A 267 19.01 12.61 -9.01
CA SER A 267 19.29 12.19 -10.38
C SER A 267 19.55 10.68 -10.31
N VAL A 268 18.67 9.91 -10.94
CA VAL A 268 19.19 8.75 -11.64
C VAL A 268 20.19 9.37 -12.60
N THR A 269 21.48 9.27 -12.29
CA THR A 269 22.51 9.49 -13.28
C THR A 269 22.19 8.44 -14.33
N THR A 270 21.47 8.84 -15.38
CA THR A 270 21.51 8.12 -16.63
C THR A 270 22.98 8.17 -16.99
N GLU A 271 23.72 7.12 -16.66
CA GLU A 271 24.87 6.75 -17.46
C GLU A 271 24.31 6.59 -18.87
N SER A 272 24.35 7.69 -19.61
CA SER A 272 24.37 7.66 -21.06
C SER A 272 25.47 6.67 -21.40
N PRO A 273 25.18 5.54 -22.07
CA PRO A 273 26.24 4.70 -22.58
C PRO A 273 27.03 5.59 -23.52
N ARG A 274 28.25 5.96 -23.12
CA ARG A 274 29.20 6.52 -24.07
C ARG A 274 29.38 5.42 -25.11
N GLU A 275 28.86 5.64 -26.30
CA GLU A 275 29.25 4.89 -27.48
C GLU A 275 30.76 5.08 -27.71
N THR A 276 31.53 4.22 -27.07
CA THR A 276 32.90 3.88 -27.43
C THR A 276 33.03 2.40 -27.07
N GLY A 277 32.63 1.56 -28.01
CA GLY A 277 32.35 0.15 -27.76
C GLY A 277 33.57 -0.77 -27.76
N CYS A 278 33.27 -2.05 -27.58
CA CYS A 278 33.90 -3.17 -28.27
C CYS A 278 32.87 -4.30 -28.37
N VAL A 279 32.88 -5.06 -29.47
CA VAL A 279 31.97 -6.19 -29.71
C VAL A 279 32.73 -7.48 -29.45
N THR A 280 32.15 -8.38 -28.65
CA THR A 280 32.69 -9.71 -28.39
C THR A 280 32.45 -10.59 -29.61
N VAL A 281 33.51 -11.00 -30.31
CA VAL A 281 33.42 -11.93 -31.45
C VAL A 281 33.77 -13.34 -30.95
N PRO A 282 32.93 -14.37 -31.21
CA PRO A 282 33.26 -15.76 -30.90
C PRO A 282 34.46 -16.27 -31.73
N PRO A 283 35.18 -17.31 -31.28
CA PRO A 283 36.39 -17.76 -31.96
C PRO A 283 36.06 -18.36 -33.34
N GLY A 284 36.58 -17.76 -34.42
CA GLY A 284 36.53 -18.32 -35.76
C GLY A 284 36.06 -17.40 -36.90
N GLU A 285 35.66 -16.16 -36.63
CA GLU A 285 35.12 -15.24 -37.64
C GLU A 285 36.04 -14.01 -37.86
N PRO A 286 36.24 -13.53 -39.11
CA PRO A 286 37.07 -12.35 -39.38
C PRO A 286 36.44 -11.05 -38.86
N THR A 287 37.27 -10.16 -38.32
CA THR A 287 36.85 -8.86 -37.75
C THR A 287 36.57 -7.82 -38.85
N PRO A 288 35.48 -7.04 -38.77
CA PRO A 288 35.24 -5.93 -39.70
C PRO A 288 36.28 -4.80 -39.54
N GLU A 289 36.71 -4.19 -40.64
CA GLU A 289 37.73 -3.13 -40.64
C GLU A 289 37.31 -1.91 -39.81
N GLY A 290 38.24 -1.42 -38.96
CA GLY A 290 38.09 -0.16 -38.21
C GLY A 290 37.78 -0.27 -36.71
N ARG A 291 37.85 -1.45 -36.10
CA ARG A 291 37.64 -1.63 -34.64
C ARG A 291 38.78 -2.39 -33.96
N THR A 292 39.23 -1.89 -32.80
CA THR A 292 40.30 -2.49 -31.98
C THR A 292 39.72 -3.57 -31.04
N PRO A 293 40.36 -4.74 -30.89
CA PRO A 293 39.92 -5.77 -29.94
C PRO A 293 40.08 -5.30 -28.49
N CYS A 294 39.10 -5.60 -27.63
CA CYS A 294 39.23 -5.38 -26.19
C CYS A 294 40.23 -6.39 -25.57
N PRO A 295 41.04 -5.98 -24.57
CA PRO A 295 41.96 -6.89 -23.89
C PRO A 295 41.20 -7.99 -23.14
N PRO A 296 41.76 -9.21 -23.02
CA PRO A 296 41.10 -10.30 -22.32
C PRO A 296 40.92 -9.95 -20.83
N VAL A 297 39.67 -10.01 -20.37
CA VAL A 297 39.34 -9.87 -18.94
C VAL A 297 39.64 -11.21 -18.27
N SER A 298 40.63 -11.24 -17.36
CA SER A 298 40.88 -12.41 -16.52
C SER A 298 39.63 -12.73 -15.69
N PRO A 299 39.19 -14.00 -15.58
CA PRO A 299 38.06 -14.36 -14.72
C PRO A 299 38.39 -14.03 -13.27
N ARG A 300 37.57 -13.19 -12.65
CA ARG A 300 37.56 -12.98 -11.19
C ARG A 300 36.95 -14.23 -10.55
N GLU A 301 37.72 -14.92 -9.72
CA GLU A 301 37.25 -16.09 -8.96
C GLU A 301 36.00 -15.76 -8.13
N PRO A 302 35.02 -16.68 -8.03
CA PRO A 302 33.87 -16.51 -7.15
C PRO A 302 34.30 -16.58 -5.67
N PRO A 303 33.64 -15.84 -4.75
CA PRO A 303 33.93 -15.95 -3.33
C PRO A 303 33.56 -17.35 -2.82
N THR A 304 34.52 -18.03 -2.19
CA THR A 304 34.34 -19.32 -1.51
C THR A 304 33.39 -19.18 -0.33
N THR A 305 32.26 -19.89 -0.39
CA THR A 305 31.40 -20.16 0.77
C THR A 305 32.09 -21.14 1.71
N THR A 306 32.48 -20.70 2.90
CA THR A 306 32.90 -21.59 4.00
C THR A 306 31.64 -22.23 4.60
N THR A 307 31.31 -23.42 4.12
CA THR A 307 30.35 -24.34 4.74
C THR A 307 31.09 -25.20 5.76
N ALA A 308 30.65 -25.19 7.01
CA ALA A 308 31.15 -26.09 8.05
C ALA A 308 30.76 -27.56 7.75
N PRO A 309 31.64 -28.55 8.03
CA PRO A 309 31.38 -29.95 7.72
C PRO A 309 30.39 -30.61 8.72
N PRO A 310 29.60 -31.61 8.29
CA PRO A 310 28.77 -32.41 9.20
C PRO A 310 29.63 -33.43 9.97
N PRO A 311 29.25 -33.82 11.21
CA PRO A 311 29.89 -34.93 11.92
C PRO A 311 29.55 -36.26 11.26
N GLY A 312 30.58 -37.09 11.05
CA GLY A 312 30.56 -38.28 10.20
C GLY A 312 29.84 -39.51 10.75
N GLU A 313 29.28 -40.28 9.82
CA GLU A 313 28.96 -41.70 9.97
C GLU A 313 30.20 -42.53 9.64
N GLU A 314 30.75 -43.22 10.63
CA GLU A 314 31.68 -44.33 10.40
C GLU A 314 30.90 -45.64 10.44
N THR A 315 30.97 -46.42 9.36
CA THR A 315 30.61 -47.85 9.35
C THR A 315 31.86 -48.65 9.00
N PRO A 316 32.18 -49.68 9.80
CA PRO A 316 32.33 -51.02 9.23
C PRO A 316 31.60 -52.04 10.13
N GLY A 317 30.80 -52.98 9.63
CA GLY A 317 31.22 -54.03 8.71
C GLY A 317 31.44 -55.35 9.47
N GLY A 318 30.37 -56.13 9.66
CA GLY A 318 30.39 -57.59 9.75
C GLY A 318 30.80 -58.27 11.07
N GLY A 319 29.96 -59.20 11.55
CA GLY A 319 30.42 -60.31 12.40
C GLY A 319 29.54 -60.67 13.59
N THR A 320 28.61 -61.59 13.36
CA THR A 320 27.95 -62.54 14.28
C THR A 320 28.59 -62.75 15.67
N THR A 321 27.81 -62.65 16.77
CA THR A 321 27.54 -63.74 17.76
C THR A 321 26.73 -63.27 19.00
N THR A 322 25.79 -64.14 19.39
CA THR A 322 24.82 -64.19 20.50
C THR A 322 25.43 -64.06 21.92
N PRO A 323 24.65 -63.76 22.99
CA PRO A 323 25.10 -63.08 24.21
C PRO A 323 25.37 -63.99 25.42
N GLN A 324 26.08 -63.48 26.44
CA GLN A 324 26.15 -64.07 27.79
C GLN A 324 26.28 -62.97 28.88
N PRO A 325 25.66 -63.12 30.08
CA PRO A 325 25.35 -62.03 31.01
C PRO A 325 26.48 -61.73 32.03
N PRO A 326 26.39 -60.61 32.78
CA PRO A 326 27.41 -60.25 33.78
C PRO A 326 27.25 -61.04 35.10
N PRO A 327 28.37 -61.36 35.80
CA PRO A 327 28.34 -61.82 37.17
C PRO A 327 28.18 -60.63 38.15
N GLY A 328 27.46 -60.87 39.25
CA GLY A 328 27.01 -59.84 40.19
C GLY A 328 27.90 -59.56 41.40
N THR A 329 27.19 -59.07 42.43
CA THR A 329 27.58 -58.70 43.81
C THR A 329 28.17 -57.28 44.00
N GLY A 330 27.68 -56.44 44.90
CA GLY A 330 26.59 -56.62 45.86
C GLY A 330 26.29 -55.38 46.72
N ASN A 331 25.14 -55.48 47.39
CA ASN A 331 24.68 -54.92 48.68
C ASN A 331 24.70 -53.39 48.91
N GLY A 332 23.64 -52.76 49.41
CA GLY A 332 22.37 -53.32 49.88
C GLY A 332 21.45 -52.31 50.57
N SER A 333 20.35 -52.89 51.08
CA SER A 333 19.40 -52.42 52.09
C SER A 333 18.07 -51.82 51.60
N ALA A 334 17.08 -52.73 51.57
CA ALA A 334 15.61 -52.56 51.60
C ALA A 334 15.12 -52.25 53.04
N PRO A 335 13.84 -52.46 53.46
CA PRO A 335 12.57 -52.78 52.76
C PRO A 335 11.38 -51.86 53.23
N GLY A 336 10.13 -51.95 52.77
CA GLY A 336 9.47 -53.04 52.06
C GLY A 336 8.01 -52.79 51.65
N ASP A 337 7.55 -53.82 50.94
CA ASP A 337 6.27 -54.53 50.98
C ASP A 337 4.93 -53.84 50.68
N GLY A 338 4.27 -54.40 49.66
CA GLY A 338 2.80 -54.38 49.56
C GLY A 338 2.21 -54.46 48.15
N ALA A 339 2.50 -55.53 47.41
CA ALA A 339 1.82 -55.91 46.15
C ALA A 339 0.31 -56.23 46.40
N VAL A 340 -0.64 -56.27 45.46
CA VAL A 340 -0.82 -57.10 44.25
C VAL A 340 -2.17 -56.67 43.59
N THR A 341 -2.19 -56.07 42.39
CA THR A 341 -2.72 -56.55 41.07
C THR A 341 -4.28 -56.65 40.87
N PRO A 342 -4.83 -56.96 39.65
CA PRO A 342 -5.63 -56.01 38.89
C PRO A 342 -6.96 -56.60 38.30
N GLY A 343 -7.64 -55.84 37.44
CA GLY A 343 -8.76 -56.29 36.59
C GLY A 343 -10.09 -55.68 37.04
N ASP A 344 -11.07 -55.43 36.19
CA ASP A 344 -11.26 -55.58 34.74
C ASP A 344 -12.57 -54.82 34.43
N ALA A 345 -12.78 -54.49 33.15
CA ALA A 345 -14.07 -54.30 32.48
C ALA A 345 -15.17 -53.35 33.05
N SER A 346 -15.49 -52.35 32.21
CA SER A 346 -16.82 -51.73 31.98
C SER A 346 -17.89 -52.79 31.57
N PRO A 347 -19.20 -52.48 31.31
CA PRO A 347 -19.93 -51.20 31.34
C PRO A 347 -21.37 -51.29 31.96
N GLY A 348 -22.11 -50.18 31.96
CA GLY A 348 -23.59 -50.14 32.13
C GLY A 348 -24.07 -48.78 32.66
N ALA A 349 -24.60 -47.89 31.82
CA ALA A 349 -26.00 -47.83 31.37
C ALA A 349 -26.98 -47.28 32.43
N SER A 350 -27.27 -45.98 32.34
CA SER A 350 -28.62 -45.38 32.18
C SER A 350 -28.49 -43.87 32.04
#